data_AF-G7TM42-F1
#
_entry.id   AF-G7TM42-F1
#
_cell.length_a   1.000
_cell.length_b   1.000
_cell.length_c   1.000
_cell.angle_alpha   90.00
_cell.angle_beta   90.00
_cell.angle_gamma   90.00
#
_symmetry.space_group_name_H-M   'P 1'
#
loop_
_entity.id
_entity.type
_entity.pdbx_description
1 polymer ?
#
loop_
_entity_poly.entity_id
_entity_poly.type
_entity_poly.pdbx_seq_one_letter_code
_entity_poly.pdbx_strand_id
1 'polypeptide(L)'
;MQQHDIAIQNQGQLEELQKHALDLRVEHSQLQLQLEQTPATLEAKRNDIARQIADVAQSLWETGARRSVVLRAPTDGMVTNLLVHAGQPVGAQQPLITLLSKDIALRAELWVPSKQLDS
;
A
#
# COMPACT_ATOMS: atom_id res chain seq x y z
N MET A 1 -72.39 -40.71 14.74
CA MET A 1 -71.78 -39.39 14.95
C MET A 1 -70.27 -39.48 15.16
N GLN A 2 -69.75 -40.26 16.12
CA GLN A 2 -68.30 -40.35 16.41
C GLN A 2 -67.36 -40.69 15.23
N GLN A 3 -67.74 -41.55 14.27
CA GLN A 3 -66.86 -41.88 13.13
C GLN A 3 -66.67 -40.72 12.13
N HIS A 4 -67.64 -39.82 12.01
CA HIS A 4 -67.52 -38.66 11.11
C HIS A 4 -66.60 -37.59 11.70
N ASP A 5 -66.64 -37.38 13.02
CA ASP A 5 -65.75 -36.42 13.70
C ASP A 5 -64.27 -36.82 13.58
N ILE A 6 -63.97 -38.13 13.69
CA ILE A 6 -62.60 -38.66 13.54
C ILE A 6 -62.09 -38.44 12.11
N ALA A 7 -62.95 -38.64 11.10
CA ALA A 7 -62.56 -38.45 9.70
C ALA A 7 -62.26 -36.98 9.38
N ILE A 8 -63.09 -36.05 9.88
CA ILE A 8 -62.88 -34.60 9.73
C ILE A 8 -61.60 -34.16 10.45
N GLN A 9 -61.34 -34.68 11.66
CA GLN A 9 -60.13 -34.37 12.40
C GLN A 9 -58.86 -34.86 11.68
N ASN A 10 -58.88 -36.08 11.14
CA ASN A 10 -57.76 -36.62 10.36
C ASN A 10 -57.51 -35.83 9.07
N GLN A 11 -58.57 -35.36 8.39
CA GLN A 11 -58.44 -34.48 7.22
C GLN A 11 -57.80 -33.14 7.57
N GLY A 12 -58.22 -32.51 8.67
CA GLY A 12 -57.62 -31.26 9.14
C GLY A 12 -56.13 -31.41 9.46
N GLN A 13 -55.75 -32.50 10.12
CA GLN A 13 -54.34 -32.82 10.40
C GLN A 13 -53.52 -33.03 9.12
N LEU A 14 -54.09 -33.68 8.11
CA LEU A 14 -53.42 -33.88 6.83
C LEU A 14 -53.20 -32.55 6.09
N GLU A 15 -54.20 -31.67 6.05
CA GLU A 15 -54.06 -30.34 5.45
C GLU A 15 -53.00 -29.49 6.17
N GLU A 16 -52.95 -29.56 7.49
CA GLU A 16 -51.94 -28.85 8.29
C GLU A 16 -50.53 -29.37 8.02
N LEU A 17 -50.34 -30.69 7.94
CA LEU A 17 -49.07 -31.31 7.55
C LEU A 17 -48.65 -30.95 6.13
N GLN A 18 -49.60 -30.87 5.19
CA GLN A 18 -49.32 -30.47 3.81
C GLN A 18 -48.87 -29.02 3.71
N LYS A 19 -49.49 -28.11 4.48
CA LYS A 19 -49.05 -26.71 4.56
C LYS A 19 -47.64 -26.60 5.14
N HIS A 20 -47.38 -27.27 6.25
CA HIS A 20 -46.04 -27.30 6.85
C HIS A 20 -44.98 -27.83 5.87
N ALA A 21 -45.28 -28.91 5.14
CA ALA A 21 -44.36 -29.46 4.14
C ALA A 21 -44.07 -28.48 3.00
N LEU A 22 -45.05 -27.68 2.60
CA LEU A 22 -44.87 -26.63 1.59
C LEU A 22 -43.99 -25.50 2.12
N ASP A 23 -44.24 -25.03 3.34
CA ASP A 23 -43.47 -23.95 3.97
C ASP A 23 -42.00 -24.36 4.13
N LEU A 24 -41.73 -25.56 4.63
CA LEU A 24 -40.39 -26.14 4.71
C LEU A 24 -39.69 -26.22 3.35
N ARG A 25 -40.44 -26.52 2.28
CA ARG A 25 -39.88 -26.58 0.92
C ARG A 25 -39.51 -25.20 0.40
N VAL A 26 -40.31 -24.18 0.68
CA VAL A 26 -40.01 -22.80 0.33
C VAL A 26 -38.77 -22.33 1.10
N GLU A 27 -38.71 -22.59 2.41
CA GLU A 27 -37.56 -22.22 3.25
C GLU A 27 -36.27 -22.90 2.76
N HIS A 28 -36.31 -24.21 2.46
CA HIS A 28 -35.17 -24.92 1.90
C HIS A 28 -34.68 -24.33 0.58
N SER A 29 -35.60 -23.96 -0.32
CA SER A 29 -35.26 -23.32 -1.59
C SER A 29 -34.60 -21.95 -1.38
N GLN A 30 -35.06 -21.17 -0.38
CA GLN A 30 -34.45 -19.89 -0.05
C GLN A 30 -33.03 -20.05 0.51
N LEU A 31 -32.81 -21.03 1.40
CA LEU A 31 -31.48 -21.32 1.93
C LEU A 31 -30.52 -21.81 0.83
N GLN A 32 -31.00 -22.63 -0.12
CA GLN A 32 -30.18 -23.07 -1.26
C GLN A 32 -29.73 -21.89 -2.12
N LEU A 33 -30.63 -20.97 -2.45
CA LEU A 33 -30.28 -19.77 -3.22
C LEU A 33 -29.24 -18.90 -2.48
N GLN A 34 -29.36 -18.76 -1.15
CA GLN A 34 -28.38 -18.03 -0.34
C GLN A 34 -27.00 -18.72 -0.33
N LEU A 35 -26.97 -20.05 -0.24
CA LEU A 35 -25.75 -20.85 -0.34
C LEU A 35 -25.08 -20.68 -1.70
N GLU A 36 -25.85 -20.70 -2.79
CA GLU A 36 -25.33 -20.51 -4.15
C GLU A 36 -24.73 -19.12 -4.38
N GLN A 37 -25.26 -18.08 -3.73
CA GLN A 37 -24.76 -16.70 -3.83
C GLN A 37 -23.51 -16.43 -2.96
N THR A 38 -23.26 -17.28 -1.96
CA THR A 38 -22.18 -17.08 -0.99
C THR A 38 -20.77 -17.15 -1.62
N PRO A 39 -20.45 -18.14 -2.48
CA PRO A 39 -19.13 -18.24 -3.13
C PRO A 39 -18.79 -17.01 -3.98
N ALA A 40 -19.71 -16.54 -4.82
CA ALA A 40 -19.47 -15.37 -5.68
C ALA A 40 -19.20 -14.10 -4.85
N THR A 41 -19.94 -13.93 -3.75
CA THR A 41 -19.73 -12.81 -2.82
C THR A 41 -18.37 -12.90 -2.12
N LEU A 42 -17.93 -14.11 -1.77
CA LEU A 42 -16.63 -14.33 -1.13
C LEU A 42 -15.47 -14.05 -2.10
N GLU A 43 -15.58 -14.50 -3.35
CA GLU A 43 -14.59 -14.23 -4.39
C GLU A 43 -14.51 -12.73 -4.72
N ALA A 44 -15.64 -12.03 -4.77
CA ALA A 44 -15.66 -10.58 -4.93
C ALA A 44 -14.89 -9.88 -3.79
N LYS A 45 -15.15 -10.26 -2.53
CA LYS A 45 -14.43 -9.73 -1.36
C LYS A 45 -12.94 -10.04 -1.40
N ARG A 46 -12.55 -11.26 -1.82
CA ARG A 46 -11.14 -11.64 -1.99
C ARG A 46 -10.45 -10.75 -3.01
N ASN A 47 -11.10 -10.50 -4.14
CA ASN A 47 -10.57 -9.63 -5.19
C ASN A 47 -10.44 -8.16 -4.73
N ASP A 48 -11.40 -7.67 -3.95
CA ASP A 48 -11.31 -6.34 -3.33
C ASP A 48 -10.12 -6.23 -2.39
N ILE A 49 -9.90 -7.22 -1.52
CA ILE A 49 -8.76 -7.25 -0.60
C ILE A 49 -7.44 -7.31 -1.38
N ALA A 50 -7.36 -8.14 -2.43
CA ALA A 50 -6.17 -8.23 -3.26
C ALA A 50 -5.82 -6.89 -3.94
N ARG A 51 -6.84 -6.15 -4.43
CA ARG A 51 -6.66 -4.79 -4.96
C ARG A 51 -6.12 -3.83 -3.90
N GLN A 52 -6.74 -3.80 -2.71
CA GLN A 52 -6.30 -2.92 -1.62
C GLN A 52 -4.84 -3.19 -1.21
N ILE A 53 -4.42 -4.46 -1.18
CA ILE A 53 -3.02 -4.84 -0.91
C ILE A 53 -2.10 -4.29 -2.00
N ALA A 54 -2.47 -4.38 -3.27
CA ALA A 54 -1.68 -3.86 -4.37
C ALA A 54 -1.54 -2.33 -4.30
N ASP A 55 -2.62 -1.61 -3.98
CA ASP A 55 -2.61 -0.15 -3.84
C ASP A 55 -1.71 0.32 -2.69
N VAL A 56 -1.76 -0.36 -1.55
CA VAL A 56 -0.88 -0.10 -0.41
C VAL A 56 0.58 -0.40 -0.75
N ALA A 57 0.84 -1.50 -1.45
CA ALA A 57 2.19 -1.84 -1.89
C ALA A 57 2.76 -0.78 -2.84
N GLN A 58 1.98 -0.31 -3.81
CA GLN A 58 2.38 0.77 -4.70
C GLN A 58 2.69 2.05 -3.93
N SER A 59 1.82 2.44 -2.99
CA SER A 59 2.03 3.61 -2.14
C SER A 59 3.31 3.50 -1.30
N LEU A 60 3.63 2.29 -0.82
CA LEU A 60 4.87 2.02 -0.10
C LEU A 60 6.11 2.18 -0.99
N TRP A 61 6.05 1.76 -2.26
CA TRP A 61 7.14 1.97 -3.21
C TRP A 61 7.35 3.46 -3.52
N GLU A 62 6.27 4.18 -3.80
CA GLU A 62 6.30 5.63 -4.10
C GLU A 62 6.84 6.45 -2.93
N THR A 63 6.53 6.06 -1.69
CA THR A 63 7.01 6.74 -0.46
C THR A 63 8.38 6.24 -0.01
N GLY A 64 8.67 4.95 -0.17
CA GLY A 64 9.97 4.35 0.14
C GLY A 64 11.09 4.94 -0.71
N ALA A 65 10.85 5.18 -2.00
CA ALA A 65 11.77 5.90 -2.88
C ALA A 65 12.12 7.32 -2.39
N ARG A 66 11.25 7.94 -1.57
CA ARG A 66 11.45 9.28 -1.00
C ARG A 66 12.13 9.27 0.37
N ARG A 67 12.29 8.10 1.01
CA ARG A 67 12.63 8.01 2.45
C ARG A 67 14.11 8.18 2.76
N SER A 68 15.01 7.99 1.79
CA SER A 68 16.44 8.24 1.98
C SER A 68 17.12 8.50 0.64
N VAL A 69 17.78 9.64 0.52
CA VAL A 69 18.63 9.95 -0.64
C VAL A 69 20.08 9.78 -0.21
N VAL A 70 20.77 8.83 -0.84
CA VAL A 70 22.23 8.66 -0.65
C VAL A 70 22.93 9.51 -1.70
N LEU A 71 23.60 10.57 -1.26
CA LEU A 71 24.47 11.36 -2.11
C LEU A 71 25.82 10.65 -2.23
N ARG A 72 26.16 10.24 -3.45
CA ARG A 72 27.45 9.59 -3.75
C ARG A 72 28.43 10.62 -4.31
N ALA A 73 29.69 10.51 -3.92
CA ALA A 73 30.74 11.33 -4.51
C ALA A 73 30.87 11.00 -6.01
N PRO A 74 30.97 12.02 -6.90
CA PRO A 74 31.11 11.79 -8.34
C PRO A 74 32.51 11.32 -8.75
N THR A 75 33.52 11.55 -7.90
CA THR A 75 34.92 11.16 -8.11
C THR A 75 35.63 10.98 -6.77
N ASP A 76 36.79 10.34 -6.79
CA ASP A 76 37.68 10.25 -5.63
C ASP A 76 38.26 11.63 -5.28
N GLY A 77 38.22 11.98 -4.00
CA GLY A 77 38.63 13.30 -3.54
C GLY A 77 38.63 13.44 -2.02
N MET A 78 38.96 14.65 -1.58
CA MET A 78 38.90 15.07 -0.18
C MET A 78 37.76 16.06 0.02
N VAL A 79 36.93 15.85 1.05
CA VAL A 79 35.92 16.85 1.44
C VAL A 79 36.63 18.00 2.14
N THR A 80 36.56 19.20 1.56
CA THR A 80 37.20 20.40 2.13
C THR A 80 36.22 21.25 2.93
N ASN A 81 34.92 21.11 2.69
CA ASN A 81 33.89 21.83 3.46
C ASN A 81 32.56 21.08 3.49
N LEU A 82 31.84 21.20 4.62
CA LEU A 82 30.47 20.72 4.81
C LEU A 82 29.58 21.93 5.11
N LEU A 83 28.60 22.20 4.25
CA LEU A 83 27.79 23.43 4.28
C LEU A 83 26.44 23.27 4.99
N VAL A 84 26.19 22.12 5.62
CA VAL A 84 24.91 21.81 6.27
C VAL A 84 25.10 21.16 7.64
N HIS A 85 24.08 21.26 8.48
CA HIS A 85 24.04 20.62 9.79
C HIS A 85 23.00 19.50 9.84
N ALA A 86 23.20 18.54 10.75
CA ALA A 86 22.26 17.45 10.95
C ALA A 86 20.88 18.00 11.36
N GLY A 87 19.83 17.51 10.70
CA GLY A 87 18.45 17.97 10.92
C GLY A 87 18.06 19.24 10.15
N GLN A 88 18.99 19.88 9.43
CA GLN A 88 18.68 21.01 8.57
C GLN A 88 17.93 20.53 7.31
N PRO A 89 16.76 21.11 6.97
CA PRO A 89 16.10 20.83 5.70
C PRO A 89 16.94 21.39 4.53
N VAL A 90 17.06 20.62 3.45
CA VAL A 90 17.84 20.97 2.26
C VAL A 90 16.99 20.91 1.01
N GLY A 91 17.17 21.89 0.12
CA GLY A 91 16.45 21.96 -1.16
C GLY A 91 17.19 21.26 -2.30
N ALA A 92 16.48 21.02 -3.41
CA ALA A 92 17.13 20.59 -4.66
C ALA A 92 18.14 21.66 -5.11
N GLN A 93 19.29 21.21 -5.63
CA GLN A 93 20.38 22.08 -6.13
C GLN A 93 21.10 22.91 -5.04
N GLN A 94 20.78 22.75 -3.77
CA GLN A 94 21.52 23.38 -2.68
C GLN A 94 22.90 22.71 -2.54
N PRO A 95 24.01 23.47 -2.55
CA PRO A 95 25.34 22.91 -2.33
C PRO A 95 25.47 22.42 -0.87
N LEU A 96 25.85 21.15 -0.70
CA LEU A 96 25.97 20.52 0.63
C LEU A 96 27.44 20.28 1.05
N ILE A 97 28.31 19.98 0.09
CA ILE A 97 29.73 19.67 0.31
C ILE A 97 30.61 20.31 -0.77
N THR A 98 31.85 20.62 -0.42
CA THR A 98 32.91 20.92 -1.38
C THR A 98 33.86 19.73 -1.45
N LEU A 99 34.04 19.17 -2.65
CA LEU A 99 34.93 18.04 -2.90
C LEU A 99 36.13 18.50 -3.75
N LEU A 100 37.34 18.22 -3.26
CA LEU A 100 38.59 18.41 -3.97
C LEU A 100 39.01 17.09 -4.61
N SER A 101 38.90 16.97 -5.93
CA SER A 101 39.28 15.76 -6.67
C SER A 101 40.78 15.47 -6.53
N LYS A 102 41.18 14.19 -6.54
CA LYS A 102 42.61 13.81 -6.48
C LYS A 102 43.39 14.17 -7.74
N ASP A 103 42.73 14.23 -8.88
CA ASP A 103 43.37 14.42 -10.19
C ASP A 103 43.65 15.89 -10.57
N ILE A 104 43.69 16.79 -9.59
CA ILE A 104 43.95 18.21 -9.84
C ILE A 104 45.45 18.51 -9.90
N ALA A 105 45.84 19.31 -10.88
CA ALA A 105 47.17 19.92 -10.90
C ALA A 105 47.20 21.07 -9.89
N LEU A 106 47.98 20.94 -8.81
CA LEU A 106 48.18 22.00 -7.83
C LEU A 106 48.93 23.17 -8.48
N ARG A 107 48.38 24.37 -8.35
CA ARG A 107 49.01 25.61 -8.80
C ARG A 107 49.28 26.51 -7.60
N ALA A 108 50.51 26.98 -7.48
CA ALA A 108 50.87 28.02 -6.53
C ALA A 108 50.90 29.37 -7.25
N GLU A 109 50.28 30.38 -6.65
CA GLU A 109 50.39 31.78 -7.09
C GLU A 109 51.20 32.55 -6.04
N LEU A 110 52.30 33.18 -6.47
CA LEU A 110 53.16 33.98 -5.61
C LEU A 110 52.97 35.46 -5.93
N TRP A 111 52.54 36.23 -4.93
CA TRP A 111 52.44 37.68 -5.03
C TRP A 111 53.78 38.31 -4.65
N VAL A 112 54.42 38.99 -5.61
CA VAL A 112 55.67 39.73 -5.38
C VAL A 112 55.35 41.22 -5.25
N PRO A 113 55.68 41.88 -4.13
CA PRO A 113 55.54 43.32 -3.98
C PRO A 113 56.43 44.05 -5.00
N SER A 114 55.86 44.99 -5.76
CA SER A 114 56.52 45.73 -6.86
C SER A 114 57.72 46.59 -6.45
N LYS A 115 58.09 46.66 -5.18
CA LYS A 115 59.15 47.56 -4.66
C LYS A 115 60.58 47.01 -4.80
N GLN A 116 60.77 45.88 -5.47
CA GLN A 116 62.10 45.27 -5.67
C GLN A 116 62.46 45.06 -7.15
N LEU A 117 61.67 45.59 -8.09
CA LEU A 117 61.93 45.44 -9.53
C LEU A 117 62.49 46.70 -10.21
N ASP A 118 62.94 47.68 -9.43
CA ASP A 118 63.64 48.87 -9.94
C ASP A 118 65.09 48.82 -9.43
N SER A 119 65.99 48.37 -10.29
CA SER A 119 67.45 48.47 -10.15
C SER A 119 67.97 49.82 -10.63
#